data_AF-A0A0P1ADN5-F1
#
_entry.id   AF-A0A0P1ADN5-F1
#
_cell.length_a   1.000
_cell.length_b   1.000
_cell.length_c   1.000
_cell.angle_alpha   90.00
_cell.angle_beta   90.00
_cell.angle_gamma   90.00
#
_symmetry.space_group_name_H-M   'P 1'
#
loop_
_entity.id
_entity.type
_entity.pdbx_description
1 polymer ?
#
loop_
_entity_poly.entity_id
_entity_poly.type
_entity_poly.pdbx_seq_one_letter_code
_entity_poly.pdbx_strand_id
1 'polypeptide(L)'
;MLSVNHELEQKLITEQEDQGYASQSITPENQKAVVKMYVMRDSAGGVKCCYCGKEITARNVDRWASHLRGCVKTPDDVKAQIQPTRGAATPPSETSILLPVQSVYQTGNTEIITAPANAIQATIPINHTSNLIGSSYNEVFKVHVSKDYMKFNAAHFIAYKGFREKLHGHNYRLAVTITGQVGPDGYVVDFGEIKKISRVICSDLNESFLVPMNSDALKISFDGTNVHILTEDMAKFSFPKADCSLLPIVHSSAEELATYISNQLIDAFTLVALLNRGVRKIEVSISEANQQFATYERTILA
;
A
#
# COMPACT_ATOMS: atom_id res chain seq x y z
N MET A 1 -70.69 -5.26 17.17
CA MET A 1 -69.55 -4.33 17.31
C MET A 1 -68.43 -4.96 18.15
N LEU A 2 -67.91 -6.07 17.67
CA LEU A 2 -66.71 -6.79 18.12
C LEU A 2 -66.32 -7.62 16.89
N SER A 3 -65.02 -7.71 16.55
CA SER A 3 -64.44 -8.50 15.43
C SER A 3 -63.89 -7.75 14.20
N VAL A 4 -63.19 -6.62 14.36
CA VAL A 4 -62.34 -6.08 13.25
C VAL A 4 -60.93 -5.62 13.70
N ASN A 5 -60.57 -5.78 14.99
CA ASN A 5 -59.32 -5.19 15.51
C ASN A 5 -58.18 -6.17 15.81
N HIS A 6 -58.25 -7.45 15.39
CA HIS A 6 -57.16 -8.42 15.65
C HIS A 6 -56.32 -8.77 14.40
N GLU A 7 -56.80 -8.47 13.19
CA GLU A 7 -56.04 -8.72 11.94
C GLU A 7 -55.16 -7.54 11.48
N LEU A 8 -55.32 -6.35 12.09
CA LEU A 8 -54.49 -5.18 11.80
C LEU A 8 -53.22 -5.11 12.68
N GLU A 9 -53.22 -5.71 13.88
CA GLU A 9 -52.03 -5.73 14.75
C GLU A 9 -51.01 -6.82 14.40
N GLN A 10 -51.38 -7.85 13.64
CA GLN A 10 -50.42 -8.85 13.14
C GLN A 10 -49.75 -8.48 11.81
N LYS A 11 -50.26 -7.49 11.07
CA LYS A 11 -49.63 -6.96 9.85
C LYS A 11 -48.59 -5.86 10.11
N LEU A 12 -48.54 -5.29 11.31
CA LEU A 12 -47.56 -4.26 11.69
C LEU A 12 -46.31 -4.82 12.38
N ILE A 13 -46.25 -6.13 12.65
CA ILE A 13 -45.11 -6.80 13.30
C ILE A 13 -44.27 -7.62 12.29
N THR A 14 -44.74 -7.78 11.04
CA THR A 14 -44.02 -8.54 9.99
C THR A 14 -43.37 -7.67 8.90
N GLU A 15 -43.34 -6.35 9.06
CA GLU A 15 -42.68 -5.42 8.11
C GLU A 15 -41.42 -4.72 8.69
N GLN A 16 -40.84 -5.25 9.77
CA GLN A 16 -39.62 -4.69 10.39
C GLN A 16 -38.39 -5.62 10.39
N GLU A 17 -38.41 -6.78 9.72
CA GLU A 17 -37.27 -7.73 9.72
C GLU A 17 -36.76 -8.14 8.32
N ASP A 18 -36.87 -7.28 7.31
CA ASP A 18 -36.23 -7.55 6.01
C ASP A 18 -35.54 -6.32 5.39
N GLN A 19 -34.74 -5.62 6.20
CA GLN A 19 -33.65 -4.81 5.68
C GLN A 19 -32.36 -5.62 5.78
N GLY A 20 -32.15 -6.45 4.76
CA GLY A 20 -30.86 -7.07 4.49
C GLY A 20 -29.75 -6.04 4.60
N TYR A 21 -28.74 -6.37 5.40
CA TYR A 21 -27.51 -5.60 5.59
C TYR A 21 -26.75 -5.58 4.27
N ALA A 22 -27.13 -4.67 3.38
CA ALA A 22 -26.37 -4.35 2.20
C ALA A 22 -25.00 -3.85 2.67
N SER A 23 -23.94 -4.54 2.26
CA SER A 23 -22.56 -4.16 2.46
C SER A 23 -22.32 -2.79 1.81
N GLN A 24 -22.51 -1.73 2.59
CA GLN A 24 -22.24 -0.37 2.14
C GLN A 24 -20.76 -0.27 1.81
N SER A 25 -20.46 -0.11 0.52
CA SER A 25 -19.14 0.27 0.07
C SER A 25 -18.83 1.69 0.58
N ILE A 26 -18.13 1.76 1.71
CA ILE A 26 -17.64 2.99 2.33
C ILE A 26 -16.88 3.83 1.27
N THR A 27 -17.28 5.08 1.06
CA THR A 27 -16.65 6.00 0.11
C THR A 27 -15.34 6.59 0.67
N PRO A 28 -14.43 7.16 -0.16
CA PRO A 28 -13.23 7.87 0.32
C PRO A 28 -13.53 8.97 1.34
N GLU A 29 -14.66 9.65 1.19
CA GLU A 29 -15.16 10.68 2.12
C GLU A 29 -15.49 10.08 3.50
N ASN A 30 -16.08 8.88 3.53
CA ASN A 30 -16.38 8.17 4.77
C ASN A 30 -15.10 7.65 5.45
N GLN A 31 -14.08 7.22 4.70
CA GLN A 31 -12.80 6.80 5.28
C GLN A 31 -12.11 7.94 6.02
N LYS A 32 -12.14 9.16 5.47
CA LYS A 32 -11.62 10.37 6.13
C LYS A 32 -12.36 10.70 7.42
N ALA A 33 -13.68 10.49 7.47
CA ALA A 33 -14.48 10.70 8.66
C ALA A 33 -14.12 9.69 9.76
N VAL A 34 -14.08 8.39 9.42
CA VAL A 34 -13.73 7.31 10.34
C VAL A 34 -12.33 7.52 10.93
N VAL A 35 -11.32 7.78 10.08
CA VAL A 35 -9.95 8.02 10.55
C VAL A 35 -9.87 9.20 11.53
N LYS A 36 -10.61 10.28 11.26
CA LYS A 36 -10.62 11.47 12.13
C LYS A 36 -11.16 11.19 13.53
N MET A 37 -12.02 10.20 13.71
CA MET A 37 -12.54 9.83 15.04
C MET A 37 -11.49 9.18 15.94
N TYR A 38 -10.46 8.57 15.34
CA TYR A 38 -9.47 7.76 16.04
C TYR A 38 -8.06 8.37 16.05
N VAL A 39 -7.98 9.65 15.71
CA VAL A 39 -6.77 10.47 15.84
C VAL A 39 -7.07 11.73 16.65
N MET A 40 -6.17 12.09 17.54
CA MET A 40 -6.28 13.27 18.39
C MET A 40 -5.28 14.34 17.96
N ARG A 41 -5.67 15.61 18.06
CA ARG A 41 -4.76 16.75 17.87
C ARG A 41 -4.28 17.24 19.23
N ASP A 42 -2.98 17.43 19.35
CA ASP A 42 -2.42 18.11 20.51
C ASP A 42 -2.43 19.63 20.34
N SER A 43 -2.11 20.34 21.43
CA SER A 43 -2.06 21.80 21.50
C SER A 43 -1.01 22.42 20.58
N ALA A 44 -0.03 21.64 20.10
CA ALA A 44 1.03 22.08 19.20
C ALA A 44 0.70 21.81 17.72
N GLY A 45 -0.47 21.23 17.43
CA GLY A 45 -0.95 20.91 16.09
C GLY A 45 -0.51 19.53 15.56
N GLY A 46 0.17 18.72 16.38
CA GLY A 46 0.53 17.34 16.07
C GLY A 46 -0.70 16.43 16.10
N VAL A 47 -0.76 15.45 15.18
CA VAL A 47 -1.84 14.46 15.13
C VAL A 47 -1.32 13.11 15.64
N LYS A 48 -2.00 12.50 16.60
CA LYS A 48 -1.60 11.27 17.30
C LYS A 48 -2.68 10.19 17.21
N CYS A 49 -2.27 8.93 17.13
CA CYS A 49 -3.18 7.80 17.25
C CYS A 49 -3.81 7.75 18.66
N CYS A 50 -5.13 7.68 18.76
CA CYS A 50 -5.82 7.60 20.06
C CYS A 50 -5.49 6.33 20.87
N TYR A 51 -5.00 5.27 20.22
CA TYR A 51 -4.76 3.98 20.87
C TYR A 51 -3.31 3.76 21.30
N CYS A 52 -2.34 4.10 20.43
CA CYS A 52 -0.92 3.89 20.73
C CYS A 52 -0.13 5.16 20.99
N GLY A 53 -0.72 6.34 20.78
CA GLY A 53 -0.04 7.63 20.93
C GLY A 53 0.99 7.93 19.85
N LYS A 54 1.17 7.07 18.83
CA LYS A 54 2.09 7.31 17.71
C LYS A 54 1.68 8.59 16.99
N GLU A 55 2.63 9.51 16.87
CA GLU A 55 2.49 10.72 16.08
C GLU A 55 2.87 10.41 14.62
N ILE A 56 2.02 10.80 13.68
CA ILE A 56 2.32 10.70 12.24
C ILE A 56 2.21 12.10 11.66
N THR A 57 3.32 12.63 11.19
CA THR A 57 3.45 14.00 10.66
C THR A 57 2.75 14.20 9.31
N ALA A 58 2.35 13.09 8.66
CA ALA A 58 1.65 13.12 7.38
C ALA A 58 0.20 13.60 7.51
N ARG A 59 -0.22 14.47 6.57
CA ARG A 59 -1.59 14.96 6.43
C ARG A 59 -2.51 13.99 5.67
N ASN A 60 -1.96 12.86 5.24
CA ASN A 60 -2.63 11.89 4.38
C ASN A 60 -3.51 10.92 5.18
N VAL A 61 -4.80 10.91 4.86
CA VAL A 61 -5.82 10.04 5.49
C VAL A 61 -5.50 8.56 5.30
N ASP A 62 -4.94 8.16 4.15
CA ASP A 62 -4.64 6.76 3.86
C ASP A 62 -3.51 6.22 4.76
N ARG A 63 -2.55 7.07 5.13
CA ARG A 63 -1.46 6.69 6.03
C ARG A 63 -1.96 6.47 7.46
N TRP A 64 -2.87 7.32 7.92
CA TRP A 64 -3.56 7.13 9.19
C TRP A 64 -4.48 5.90 9.18
N ALA A 65 -5.22 5.68 8.09
CA ALA A 65 -6.02 4.47 7.91
C ALA A 65 -5.16 3.21 7.99
N SER A 66 -4.00 3.21 7.33
CA SER A 66 -3.09 2.08 7.37
C SER A 66 -2.48 1.83 8.74
N HIS A 67 -2.07 2.90 9.43
CA HIS A 67 -1.58 2.81 10.79
C HIS A 67 -2.64 2.21 11.73
N LEU A 68 -3.87 2.71 11.69
CA LEU A 68 -4.95 2.22 12.55
C LEU A 68 -5.25 0.73 12.30
N ARG A 69 -5.21 0.26 11.04
CA ARG A 69 -5.32 -1.17 10.73
C ARG A 69 -4.16 -2.01 11.29
N GLY A 70 -2.92 -1.52 11.17
CA GLY A 70 -1.72 -2.22 11.63
C GLY A 70 -1.40 -2.07 13.11
N CYS A 71 -2.08 -1.17 13.82
CA CYS A 71 -1.79 -0.87 15.22
C CYS A 71 -2.34 -1.98 16.14
N VAL A 72 -1.45 -2.62 16.90
CA VAL A 72 -1.79 -3.67 17.87
C VAL A 72 -2.79 -3.20 18.93
N LYS A 73 -2.73 -1.93 19.33
CA LYS A 73 -3.61 -1.35 20.35
C LYS A 73 -4.96 -0.89 19.79
N THR A 74 -5.14 -0.86 18.47
CA THR A 74 -6.43 -0.48 17.87
C THR A 74 -7.39 -1.68 17.96
N PRO A 75 -8.60 -1.50 18.51
CA PRO A 75 -9.62 -2.56 18.57
C PRO A 75 -10.04 -3.07 17.19
N ASP A 76 -10.39 -4.36 17.10
CA ASP A 76 -10.68 -5.01 15.80
C ASP A 76 -11.97 -4.50 15.14
N ASP A 77 -12.95 -4.06 15.93
CA ASP A 77 -14.16 -3.39 15.44
C ASP A 77 -13.84 -2.05 14.78
N VAL A 78 -12.83 -1.33 15.27
CA VAL A 78 -12.33 -0.10 14.66
C VAL A 78 -11.54 -0.40 13.40
N LYS A 79 -10.70 -1.44 13.40
CA LYS A 79 -9.97 -1.87 12.19
C LYS A 79 -10.94 -2.27 11.08
N ALA A 80 -12.04 -2.95 11.41
CA ALA A 80 -13.06 -3.40 10.46
C ALA A 80 -13.82 -2.24 9.78
N GLN A 81 -13.92 -1.08 10.45
CA GLN A 81 -14.53 0.12 9.88
C GLN A 81 -13.63 0.84 8.86
N ILE A 82 -12.35 0.49 8.79
CA ILE A 82 -11.36 1.14 7.93
C ILE A 82 -11.11 0.25 6.71
N GLN A 83 -11.58 0.68 5.54
CA GLN A 83 -11.39 -0.10 4.32
C GLN A 83 -9.89 -0.35 4.02
N PRO A 84 -9.54 -1.58 3.58
CA PRO A 84 -8.27 -1.83 2.91
C PRO A 84 -8.14 -0.94 1.68
N THR A 85 -6.91 -0.65 1.28
CA THR A 85 -6.66 0.06 0.03
C THR A 85 -7.34 -0.67 -1.13
N ARG A 86 -8.41 -0.09 -1.72
CA ARG A 86 -9.20 -0.64 -2.86
C ARG A 86 -8.37 -1.59 -3.74
N GLY A 87 -8.64 -2.88 -3.61
CA GLY A 87 -7.90 -3.98 -4.24
C GLY A 87 -8.30 -5.35 -3.69
N ALA A 88 -9.57 -5.56 -3.37
CA ALA A 88 -10.11 -6.90 -3.12
C ALA A 88 -11.27 -7.09 -4.09
N ALA A 89 -11.02 -7.80 -5.19
CA ALA A 89 -12.10 -8.30 -6.02
C ALA A 89 -12.89 -9.32 -5.20
N THR A 90 -14.20 -9.13 -5.09
CA THR A 90 -15.14 -10.13 -4.57
C THR A 90 -15.08 -11.39 -5.43
N PRO A 91 -15.14 -12.60 -4.84
CA PRO A 91 -15.24 -13.82 -5.64
C PRO A 91 -16.60 -13.85 -6.36
N PRO A 92 -16.66 -14.25 -7.64
CA PRO A 92 -17.93 -14.38 -8.33
C PRO A 92 -18.69 -15.59 -7.77
N SER A 93 -19.96 -15.36 -7.47
CA SER A 93 -20.97 -16.36 -7.16
C SER A 93 -21.15 -17.33 -8.34
N GLU A 94 -21.13 -18.63 -8.06
CA GLU A 94 -21.52 -19.68 -8.99
C GLU A 94 -22.97 -19.50 -9.43
N THR A 95 -23.22 -19.16 -10.70
CA THR A 95 -24.22 -19.86 -11.53
C THR A 95 -24.14 -19.47 -13.01
N SER A 96 -24.19 -20.49 -13.85
CA SER A 96 -25.03 -20.59 -15.06
C SER A 96 -24.53 -20.15 -16.45
N ILE A 97 -24.40 -21.19 -17.27
CA ILE A 97 -24.90 -21.34 -18.66
C ILE A 97 -23.87 -21.15 -19.79
N LEU A 98 -23.56 -22.30 -20.41
CA LEU A 98 -22.87 -22.51 -21.68
C LEU A 98 -23.76 -22.10 -22.86
N LEU A 99 -23.20 -21.34 -23.81
CA LEU A 99 -23.59 -21.34 -25.22
C LEU A 99 -22.34 -21.18 -26.11
N PRO A 100 -22.18 -21.95 -27.19
CA PRO A 100 -20.99 -21.87 -28.05
C PRO A 100 -21.14 -20.80 -29.14
N VAL A 101 -20.06 -20.03 -29.35
CA VAL A 101 -19.88 -19.11 -30.47
C VAL A 101 -19.36 -19.89 -31.68
N GLN A 102 -20.09 -19.83 -32.79
CA GLN A 102 -19.63 -20.29 -34.11
C GLN A 102 -18.69 -19.23 -34.72
N SER A 103 -17.52 -19.66 -35.21
CA SER A 103 -16.70 -18.87 -36.13
C SER A 103 -16.57 -19.58 -37.47
N VAL A 104 -16.86 -18.81 -38.51
CA VAL A 104 -16.87 -19.17 -39.93
C VAL A 104 -15.49 -18.91 -40.51
N TYR A 105 -14.90 -19.87 -41.23
CA TYR A 105 -13.90 -19.57 -42.26
C TYR A 105 -14.10 -20.44 -43.50
N GLN A 106 -14.02 -19.78 -44.66
CA GLN A 106 -14.30 -20.29 -45.99
C GLN A 106 -13.11 -21.06 -46.60
N THR A 107 -13.47 -22.23 -47.13
CA THR A 107 -13.05 -23.00 -48.33
C THR A 107 -11.89 -22.55 -49.23
N GLY A 108 -11.10 -23.55 -49.69
CA GLY A 108 -10.32 -23.53 -50.94
C GLY A 108 -9.56 -24.85 -51.24
N ASN A 109 -10.20 -25.73 -52.04
CA ASN A 109 -9.87 -27.04 -52.66
C ASN A 109 -8.39 -27.44 -52.93
N THR A 110 -8.02 -28.74 -52.93
CA THR A 110 -7.90 -29.66 -54.10
C THR A 110 -7.83 -31.17 -53.68
N GLU A 111 -8.04 -32.06 -54.65
CA GLU A 111 -8.62 -33.42 -54.67
C GLU A 111 -7.84 -34.68 -54.20
N ILE A 112 -8.62 -35.66 -53.69
CA ILE A 112 -8.73 -37.13 -53.89
C ILE A 112 -7.50 -38.08 -53.79
N ILE A 113 -7.59 -39.10 -52.90
CA ILE A 113 -7.41 -40.56 -53.14
C ILE A 113 -7.83 -41.37 -51.87
N THR A 114 -8.24 -42.63 -52.10
CA THR A 114 -9.06 -43.63 -51.39
C THR A 114 -8.62 -44.27 -50.04
N ALA A 115 -9.65 -44.61 -49.24
CA ALA A 115 -9.90 -45.82 -48.41
C ALA A 115 -9.23 -46.01 -47.00
N PRO A 116 -9.90 -46.75 -46.07
CA PRO A 116 -9.96 -46.39 -44.65
C PRO A 116 -9.16 -47.30 -43.71
N ALA A 117 -8.81 -46.81 -42.51
CA ALA A 117 -8.47 -47.66 -41.38
C ALA A 117 -8.75 -46.97 -40.04
N ASN A 118 -9.48 -47.69 -39.19
CA ASN A 118 -9.79 -47.38 -37.80
C ASN A 118 -8.57 -46.92 -37.00
N ALA A 119 -8.70 -45.79 -36.29
CA ALA A 119 -7.96 -45.55 -35.06
C ALA A 119 -8.83 -44.71 -34.12
N ILE A 120 -9.34 -45.37 -33.08
CA ILE A 120 -9.97 -44.74 -31.93
C ILE A 120 -8.87 -43.93 -31.22
N GLN A 121 -8.83 -42.62 -31.42
CA GLN A 121 -8.03 -41.73 -30.59
C GLN A 121 -8.88 -41.30 -29.40
N ALA A 122 -8.60 -41.90 -28.25
CA ALA A 122 -9.06 -41.43 -26.96
C ALA A 122 -8.54 -40.01 -26.74
N THR A 123 -9.44 -39.03 -26.74
CA THR A 123 -9.17 -37.67 -26.26
C THR A 123 -8.90 -37.74 -24.76
N ILE A 124 -7.63 -37.65 -24.38
CA ILE A 124 -7.21 -37.43 -22.99
C ILE A 124 -7.60 -35.98 -22.64
N PRO A 125 -8.41 -35.73 -21.61
CA PRO A 125 -8.63 -34.38 -21.13
C PRO A 125 -7.31 -33.86 -20.56
N ILE A 126 -6.84 -32.72 -21.07
CA ILE A 126 -5.70 -31.99 -20.52
C ILE A 126 -6.15 -31.44 -19.16
N ASN A 127 -6.01 -32.25 -18.12
CA ASN A 127 -5.98 -31.73 -16.76
C ASN A 127 -4.74 -30.84 -16.68
N HIS A 128 -4.93 -29.57 -16.34
CA HIS A 128 -3.87 -28.75 -15.75
C HIS A 128 -3.52 -29.37 -14.38
N THR A 129 -2.79 -30.47 -14.42
CA THR A 129 -2.15 -31.05 -13.25
C THR A 129 -1.08 -30.06 -12.83
N SER A 130 -1.36 -29.36 -11.73
CA SER A 130 -0.36 -28.85 -10.80
C SER A 130 0.89 -29.73 -10.84
N ASN A 131 2.02 -29.12 -11.21
CA ASN A 131 3.34 -29.76 -11.14
C ASN A 131 3.63 -30.10 -9.66
N LEU A 132 3.17 -31.27 -9.24
CA LEU A 132 3.62 -31.98 -8.04
C LEU A 132 4.84 -32.79 -8.42
N ILE A 133 5.92 -32.08 -8.74
CA ILE A 133 7.28 -32.62 -8.60
C ILE A 133 7.82 -31.90 -7.38
N GLY A 134 8.09 -32.63 -6.30
CA GLY A 134 8.71 -32.10 -5.10
C GLY A 134 10.06 -31.47 -5.45
N SER A 135 10.04 -30.16 -5.67
CA SER A 135 11.24 -29.38 -5.91
C SER A 135 11.93 -29.20 -4.55
N SER A 136 13.13 -29.76 -4.39
CA SER A 136 13.98 -29.60 -3.20
C SER A 136 14.56 -28.18 -3.06
N TYR A 137 13.95 -27.19 -3.71
CA TYR A 137 14.42 -25.82 -3.84
C TYR A 137 13.38 -24.83 -3.32
N ASN A 138 13.85 -23.82 -2.59
CA ASN A 138 13.02 -22.66 -2.27
C ASN A 138 12.94 -21.74 -3.49
N GLU A 139 11.85 -21.81 -4.23
CA GLU A 139 11.57 -20.89 -5.34
C GLU A 139 11.11 -19.54 -4.79
N VAL A 140 11.80 -18.47 -5.19
CA VAL A 140 11.41 -17.10 -4.88
C VAL A 140 11.37 -16.28 -6.17
N PHE A 141 10.38 -15.42 -6.24
CA PHE A 141 10.17 -14.48 -7.33
C PHE A 141 10.45 -13.07 -6.84
N LYS A 142 10.97 -12.23 -7.74
CA LYS A 142 11.15 -10.79 -7.51
C LYS A 142 10.17 -10.01 -8.35
N VAL A 143 9.37 -9.17 -7.70
CA VAL A 143 8.52 -8.19 -8.38
C VAL A 143 9.12 -6.79 -8.16
N HIS A 144 9.38 -6.07 -9.25
CA HIS A 144 10.02 -4.76 -9.23
C HIS A 144 9.07 -3.70 -9.82
N VAL A 145 8.90 -2.59 -9.11
CA VAL A 145 8.09 -1.46 -9.54
C VAL A 145 8.90 -0.18 -9.45
N SER A 146 9.07 0.45 -10.61
CA SER A 146 9.57 1.81 -10.78
C SER A 146 8.71 2.49 -11.85
N LYS A 147 8.14 3.65 -11.52
CA LYS A 147 7.23 4.42 -12.41
C LYS A 147 7.50 5.91 -12.27
N ASP A 148 7.18 6.68 -13.31
CA ASP A 148 7.49 8.12 -13.33
C ASP A 148 6.78 8.95 -12.26
N TYR A 149 5.66 8.45 -11.73
CA TYR A 149 4.96 9.09 -10.61
C TYR A 149 5.43 8.61 -9.23
N MET A 150 6.35 7.64 -9.15
CA MET A 150 7.03 7.24 -7.92
C MET A 150 8.26 8.13 -7.73
N LYS A 151 7.99 9.42 -7.54
CA LYS A 151 8.99 10.47 -7.37
C LYS A 151 8.49 11.53 -6.41
N PHE A 152 9.41 12.24 -5.77
CA PHE A 152 9.12 13.41 -4.97
C PHE A 152 10.23 14.44 -5.15
N ASN A 153 9.85 15.72 -5.26
CA ASN A 153 10.80 16.81 -5.36
C ASN A 153 10.94 17.43 -3.98
N ALA A 154 12.14 17.47 -3.41
CA ALA A 154 12.33 17.98 -2.06
C ALA A 154 13.65 18.75 -1.93
N ALA A 155 13.62 19.75 -1.05
CA ALA A 155 14.81 20.48 -0.64
C ALA A 155 15.45 19.81 0.58
N HIS A 156 16.77 19.85 0.67
CA HIS A 156 17.52 19.33 1.81
C HIS A 156 18.93 19.94 1.88
N PHE A 157 19.65 19.60 2.94
CA PHE A 157 21.11 19.65 2.97
C PHE A 157 21.61 18.60 3.98
N ILE A 158 22.72 17.98 3.66
CA ILE A 158 23.48 17.10 4.53
C ILE A 158 24.29 17.93 5.53
N ALA A 159 24.18 17.52 6.79
CA ALA A 159 25.02 17.99 7.88
C ALA A 159 25.39 16.81 8.78
N TYR A 160 26.68 16.71 9.11
CA TYR A 160 27.24 15.79 10.10
C TYR A 160 28.42 16.50 10.77
N LYS A 161 28.99 15.91 11.82
CA LYS A 161 30.06 16.58 12.60
C LYS A 161 31.19 17.10 11.71
N GLY A 162 31.43 18.41 11.76
CA GLY A 162 32.46 19.10 10.99
C GLY A 162 32.14 19.33 9.51
N PHE A 163 30.93 19.04 9.05
CA PHE A 163 30.52 19.22 7.65
C PHE A 163 29.07 19.68 7.51
N ARG A 164 28.85 20.62 6.60
CA ARG A 164 27.52 21.07 6.19
C ARG A 164 27.57 21.53 4.74
N GLU A 165 26.78 20.92 3.88
CA GLU A 165 26.63 21.38 2.50
C GLU A 165 25.59 22.49 2.38
N LYS A 166 25.57 23.24 1.27
CA LYS A 166 24.58 24.29 1.04
C LYS A 166 23.18 23.70 0.77
N LEU A 167 22.14 24.43 1.16
CA LEU A 167 20.75 24.12 0.83
C LEU A 167 20.59 23.99 -0.69
N HIS A 168 19.98 22.89 -1.12
CA HIS A 168 19.62 22.62 -2.51
C HIS A 168 18.44 21.62 -2.53
N GLY A 169 18.21 20.91 -3.62
CA GLY A 169 17.17 19.88 -3.70
C GLY A 169 17.33 18.93 -4.87
N HIS A 170 16.52 17.88 -4.85
CA HIS A 170 16.53 16.81 -5.84
C HIS A 170 15.13 16.43 -6.30
N ASN A 171 15.08 15.85 -7.50
CA ASN A 171 13.92 15.12 -8.00
C ASN A 171 14.11 13.64 -7.66
N TYR A 172 13.82 13.26 -6.41
CA TYR A 172 14.04 11.91 -5.92
C TYR A 172 13.16 10.91 -6.67
N ARG A 173 13.71 9.75 -7.05
CA ARG A 173 12.95 8.64 -7.63
C ARG A 173 12.97 7.42 -6.73
N LEU A 174 11.80 6.80 -6.55
CA LEU A 174 11.60 5.60 -5.75
C LEU A 174 11.42 4.39 -6.67
N ALA A 175 12.12 3.31 -6.35
CA ALA A 175 11.83 1.97 -6.86
C ALA A 175 11.68 0.99 -5.69
N VAL A 176 10.75 0.04 -5.83
CA VAL A 176 10.47 -0.99 -4.82
C VAL A 176 10.59 -2.36 -5.46
N THR A 177 11.35 -3.25 -4.82
CA THR A 177 11.41 -4.66 -5.18
C THR A 177 10.94 -5.49 -3.99
N ILE A 178 10.00 -6.41 -4.22
CA ILE A 178 9.56 -7.37 -3.21
C ILE A 178 9.92 -8.77 -3.68
N THR A 179 10.55 -9.55 -2.79
CA THR A 179 10.91 -10.95 -3.05
C THR A 179 10.07 -11.88 -2.18
N GLY A 180 9.48 -12.91 -2.76
CA GLY A 180 8.64 -13.88 -2.04
C GLY A 180 8.19 -15.04 -2.91
N GLN A 181 7.33 -15.88 -2.35
CA GLN A 181 6.68 -16.98 -3.09
C GLN A 181 5.48 -16.46 -3.89
N VAL A 182 5.17 -17.12 -5.00
CA VAL A 182 3.93 -16.88 -5.73
C VAL A 182 2.79 -17.58 -4.98
N GLY A 183 1.77 -16.80 -4.62
CA GLY A 183 0.57 -17.29 -3.96
C GLY A 183 -0.36 -18.04 -4.93
N PRO A 184 -1.45 -18.65 -4.41
CA PRO A 184 -2.42 -19.37 -5.23
C PRO A 184 -3.15 -18.46 -6.24
N ASP A 185 -3.11 -17.15 -6.03
CA ASP A 185 -3.62 -16.11 -6.94
C ASP A 185 -2.66 -15.78 -8.10
N GLY A 186 -1.47 -16.40 -8.14
CA GLY A 186 -0.47 -16.16 -9.17
C GLY A 186 0.44 -14.96 -8.93
N TYR A 187 0.37 -14.31 -7.75
CA TYR A 187 1.20 -13.13 -7.43
C TYR A 187 2.09 -13.34 -6.21
N VAL A 188 3.23 -12.63 -6.18
CA VAL A 188 3.98 -12.40 -4.93
C VAL A 188 3.26 -11.34 -4.09
N VAL A 189 3.01 -10.18 -4.72
CA VAL A 189 2.19 -9.07 -4.25
C VAL A 189 1.62 -8.39 -5.49
N ASP A 190 0.41 -7.82 -5.42
CA ASP A 190 -0.16 -7.06 -6.53
C ASP A 190 0.66 -5.78 -6.79
N PHE A 191 1.07 -5.58 -8.04
CA PHE A 191 1.75 -4.35 -8.46
C PHE A 191 0.93 -3.08 -8.17
N GLY A 192 -0.40 -3.16 -8.23
CA GLY A 192 -1.33 -2.08 -7.89
C GLY A 192 -1.17 -1.59 -6.46
N GLU A 193 -0.99 -2.51 -5.50
CA GLU A 193 -0.77 -2.16 -4.09
C GLU A 193 0.57 -1.44 -3.89
N ILE A 194 1.65 -1.98 -4.47
CA ILE A 194 2.98 -1.36 -4.42
C ILE A 194 2.92 0.07 -4.98
N LYS A 195 2.27 0.26 -6.14
CA LYS A 195 2.11 1.56 -6.79
C LYS A 195 1.31 2.54 -5.91
N LYS A 196 0.20 2.09 -5.33
CA LYS A 196 -0.69 2.93 -4.52
C LYS A 196 0.02 3.42 -3.26
N ILE A 197 0.65 2.51 -2.52
CA ILE A 197 1.37 2.85 -1.29
C ILE A 197 2.56 3.77 -1.61
N SER A 198 3.35 3.43 -2.62
CA SER A 198 4.51 4.23 -3.03
C SER A 198 4.10 5.66 -3.42
N ARG A 199 2.99 5.81 -4.16
CA ARG A 199 2.45 7.13 -4.53
C ARG A 199 2.08 7.96 -3.31
N VAL A 200 1.45 7.36 -2.31
CA VAL A 200 1.10 8.02 -1.04
C VAL A 200 2.37 8.50 -0.33
N ILE A 201 3.37 7.63 -0.19
CA ILE A 201 4.63 7.99 0.48
C ILE A 201 5.36 9.10 -0.26
N CYS A 202 5.49 9.02 -1.59
CA CYS A 202 6.11 10.07 -2.38
C CYS A 202 5.33 11.40 -2.27
N SER A 203 4.00 11.36 -2.30
CA SER A 203 3.18 12.56 -2.15
C SER A 203 3.35 13.24 -0.79
N ASP A 204 3.60 12.47 0.27
CA ASP A 204 3.84 13.02 1.61
C ASP A 204 5.18 13.78 1.72
N LEU A 205 6.16 13.42 0.88
CA LEU A 205 7.50 14.03 0.85
C LEU A 205 7.63 15.14 -0.21
N ASN A 206 6.76 15.15 -1.20
CA ASN A 206 6.84 16.07 -2.33
C ASN A 206 6.64 17.53 -1.90
N GLU A 207 7.37 18.44 -2.54
CA GLU A 207 7.32 19.89 -2.32
C GLU A 207 7.57 20.28 -0.86
N SER A 208 8.52 19.61 -0.21
CA SER A 208 8.90 19.87 1.16
C SER A 208 10.41 20.03 1.36
N PHE A 209 10.80 20.67 2.46
CA PHE A 209 12.13 20.60 3.03
C PHE A 209 12.21 19.40 3.97
N LEU A 210 13.18 18.50 3.75
CA LEU A 210 13.37 17.31 4.57
C LEU A 210 14.12 17.67 5.85
N VAL A 211 13.47 17.50 7.01
CA VAL A 211 14.04 17.80 8.32
C VAL A 211 14.44 16.48 9.01
N PRO A 212 15.74 16.18 9.18
CA PRO A 212 16.21 15.00 9.88
C PRO A 212 16.14 15.21 11.40
N MET A 213 15.00 14.84 12.00
CA MET A 213 14.68 15.12 13.41
C MET A 213 15.61 14.46 14.42
N ASN A 214 16.35 13.43 14.02
CA ASN A 214 17.28 12.71 14.90
C ASN A 214 18.75 13.12 14.65
N SER A 215 18.99 14.20 13.89
CA SER A 215 20.34 14.67 13.60
C SER A 215 21.11 15.01 14.88
N ASP A 216 22.37 14.57 14.97
CA ASP A 216 23.29 14.94 16.04
C ASP A 216 24.14 16.18 15.70
N ALA A 217 24.02 16.70 14.47
CA ALA A 217 24.72 17.89 13.98
C ALA A 217 23.83 19.13 13.85
N LEU A 218 22.50 18.97 14.00
CA LEU A 218 21.53 20.07 13.89
C LEU A 218 20.80 20.31 15.20
N LYS A 219 20.73 21.58 15.62
CA LYS A 219 19.82 22.01 16.67
C LYS A 219 18.52 22.45 16.03
N ILE A 220 17.49 21.61 16.17
CA ILE A 220 16.17 21.82 15.59
C ILE A 220 15.22 22.29 16.69
N SER A 221 14.53 23.40 16.47
CA SER A 221 13.51 23.92 17.36
C SER A 221 12.30 24.42 16.58
N PHE A 222 11.22 24.73 17.30
CA PHE A 222 9.96 25.14 16.70
C PHE A 222 9.40 26.35 17.45
N ASP A 223 8.75 27.25 16.74
CA ASP A 223 7.84 28.23 17.33
C ASP A 223 6.38 27.92 16.91
N GLY A 224 5.49 28.91 16.88
CA GLY A 224 4.11 28.71 16.41
C GLY A 224 4.01 28.30 14.94
N THR A 225 4.84 28.88 14.06
CA THR A 225 4.67 28.82 12.60
C THR A 225 5.79 28.09 11.88
N ASN A 226 7.00 28.07 12.45
CA ASN A 226 8.22 27.70 11.76
C ASN A 226 9.00 26.56 12.44
N VAL A 227 9.81 25.88 11.63
CA VAL A 227 10.94 25.05 12.03
C VAL A 227 12.19 25.92 11.95
N HIS A 228 12.99 25.94 13.01
CA HIS A 228 14.26 26.64 13.09
C HIS A 228 15.40 25.63 13.17
N ILE A 229 16.44 25.85 12.38
CA ILE A 229 17.62 24.98 12.34
C ILE A 229 18.86 25.83 12.56
N LEU A 230 19.64 25.48 13.57
CA LEU A 230 20.98 26.01 13.84
C LEU A 230 22.02 24.91 13.62
N THR A 231 22.99 25.20 12.75
CA THR A 231 24.07 24.28 12.37
C THR A 231 25.33 24.53 13.21
N GLU A 232 26.30 23.60 13.15
CA GLU A 232 27.57 23.72 13.89
C GLU A 232 28.40 24.95 13.48
N ASP A 233 28.34 25.36 12.20
CA ASP A 233 28.98 26.57 11.66
C ASP A 233 28.19 27.87 11.96
N MET A 234 27.22 27.81 12.88
CA MET A 234 26.38 28.91 13.34
C MET A 234 25.44 29.50 12.26
N ALA A 235 25.30 28.86 11.10
CA ALA A 235 24.27 29.24 10.12
C ALA A 235 22.86 28.95 10.67
N LYS A 236 21.90 29.76 10.23
CA LYS A 236 20.50 29.70 10.70
C LYS A 236 19.56 29.59 9.52
N PHE A 237 18.62 28.65 9.63
CA PHE A 237 17.53 28.48 8.68
C PHE A 237 16.20 28.55 9.43
N SER A 238 15.18 29.10 8.76
CA SER A 238 13.82 29.13 9.28
C SER A 238 12.85 28.87 8.12
N PHE A 239 12.01 27.85 8.28
CA PHE A 239 11.05 27.44 7.26
C PHE A 239 9.66 27.34 7.87
N PRO A 240 8.57 27.69 7.15
CA PRO A 240 7.22 27.40 7.61
C PRO A 240 7.05 25.91 7.89
N LYS A 241 6.42 25.54 9.02
CA LYS A 241 6.16 24.13 9.37
C LYS A 241 5.40 23.39 8.29
N ALA A 242 4.54 24.09 7.55
CA ALA A 242 3.74 23.51 6.48
C ALA A 242 4.58 23.06 5.27
N ASP A 243 5.80 23.58 5.14
CA ASP A 243 6.71 23.32 4.03
C ASP A 243 7.77 22.27 4.42
N CYS A 244 7.68 21.68 5.62
CA CYS A 244 8.65 20.74 6.15
C CYS A 244 8.08 19.33 6.30
N SER A 245 8.86 18.34 5.86
CA SER A 245 8.66 16.94 6.22
C SER A 245 9.58 16.59 7.39
N LEU A 246 8.99 16.42 8.59
CA LEU A 246 9.73 16.04 9.79
C LEU A 246 9.93 14.51 9.80
N LEU A 247 11.17 14.07 9.58
CA LEU A 247 11.52 12.66 9.39
C LEU A 247 12.35 12.14 10.57
N PRO A 248 12.05 10.95 11.12
CA PRO A 248 12.81 10.34 12.22
C PRO A 248 14.12 9.69 11.71
N ILE A 249 14.95 10.48 11.04
CA ILE A 249 16.24 10.10 10.45
C ILE A 249 17.33 11.03 10.98
N VAL A 250 18.58 10.57 10.97
CA VAL A 250 19.76 11.31 11.43
C VAL A 250 20.28 12.23 10.33
N HIS A 251 20.33 11.73 9.10
CA HIS A 251 20.73 12.48 7.91
C HIS A 251 19.67 12.38 6.82
N SER A 252 19.47 13.43 6.04
CA SER A 252 18.60 13.42 4.86
C SER A 252 19.29 12.81 3.62
N SER A 253 20.04 11.73 3.80
CA SER A 253 20.74 11.01 2.73
C SER A 253 19.82 10.02 2.04
N ALA A 254 20.17 9.61 0.81
CA ALA A 254 19.42 8.60 0.07
C ALA A 254 19.30 7.26 0.83
N GLU A 255 20.33 6.83 1.57
CA GLU A 255 20.35 5.59 2.36
C GLU A 255 19.32 5.61 3.50
N GLU A 256 19.29 6.72 4.26
CA GLU A 256 18.35 6.85 5.38
C GLU A 256 16.92 7.07 4.89
N LEU A 257 16.74 7.79 3.77
CA LEU A 257 15.45 7.88 3.09
C LEU A 257 14.95 6.51 2.62
N ALA A 258 15.82 5.66 2.06
CA ALA A 258 15.47 4.31 1.66
C ALA A 258 15.03 3.46 2.88
N THR A 259 15.72 3.60 4.01
CA THR A 259 15.36 2.93 5.27
C THR A 259 14.01 3.42 5.81
N TYR A 260 13.80 4.74 5.85
CA TYR A 260 12.55 5.36 6.27
C TYR A 260 11.38 4.92 5.39
N ILE A 261 11.54 4.94 4.06
CA ILE A 261 10.50 4.53 3.12
C ILE A 261 10.22 3.03 3.22
N SER A 262 11.23 2.19 3.48
CA SER A 262 11.04 0.76 3.77
C SER A 262 10.17 0.53 5.02
N ASN A 263 10.41 1.28 6.10
CA ASN A 263 9.53 1.28 7.28
C ASN A 263 8.09 1.68 6.91
N GLN A 264 7.95 2.74 6.11
CA GLN A 264 6.63 3.21 5.66
C GLN A 264 5.88 2.19 4.80
N LEU A 265 6.57 1.46 3.93
CA LEU A 265 6.01 0.38 3.13
C LEU A 265 5.53 -0.78 4.02
N ILE A 266 6.33 -1.18 5.02
CA ILE A 266 5.95 -2.25 5.95
C ILE A 266 4.78 -1.83 6.82
N ASP A 267 4.75 -0.60 7.32
CA ASP A 267 3.58 -0.08 8.06
C ASP A 267 2.33 -0.05 7.17
N ALA A 268 2.48 0.22 5.87
CA ALA A 268 1.37 0.30 4.93
C ALA A 268 0.82 -1.07 4.53
N PHE A 269 1.69 -2.03 4.20
CA PHE A 269 1.30 -3.41 3.91
C PHE A 269 0.91 -4.18 5.17
N THR A 270 1.49 -3.83 6.31
CA THR A 270 1.60 -4.62 7.54
C THR A 270 2.56 -5.81 7.41
N LEU A 271 3.37 -6.05 8.45
CA LEU A 271 4.30 -7.18 8.51
C LEU A 271 3.57 -8.54 8.37
N VAL A 272 2.41 -8.67 9.01
CA VAL A 272 1.61 -9.90 9.00
C VAL A 272 1.11 -10.22 7.59
N ALA A 273 0.58 -9.24 6.86
CA ALA A 273 0.11 -9.48 5.50
C ALA A 273 1.26 -9.89 4.56
N LEU A 274 2.43 -9.25 4.71
CA LEU A 274 3.64 -9.61 3.95
C LEU A 274 4.06 -11.05 4.23
N LEU A 275 4.12 -11.45 5.50
CA LEU A 275 4.45 -12.82 5.91
C LEU A 275 3.43 -13.84 5.37
N ASN A 276 2.13 -13.55 5.47
CA ASN A 276 1.06 -14.40 4.96
C ASN A 276 1.13 -14.57 3.43
N ARG A 277 1.63 -13.56 2.70
CA ARG A 277 1.88 -13.64 1.25
C ARG A 277 3.16 -14.40 0.90
N GLY A 278 3.94 -14.86 1.88
CA GLY A 278 5.21 -15.51 1.64
C GLY A 278 6.33 -14.54 1.25
N VAL A 279 6.20 -13.25 1.56
CA VAL A 279 7.27 -12.27 1.36
C VAL A 279 8.44 -12.59 2.29
N ARG A 280 9.65 -12.51 1.74
CA ARG A 280 10.91 -12.74 2.45
C ARG A 280 11.80 -11.52 2.48
N LYS A 281 11.58 -10.57 1.56
CA LYS A 281 12.48 -9.43 1.39
C LYS A 281 11.79 -8.25 0.76
N ILE A 282 12.14 -7.05 1.23
CA ILE A 282 11.77 -5.78 0.60
C ILE A 282 13.06 -5.01 0.33
N GLU A 283 13.22 -4.51 -0.88
CA GLU A 283 14.30 -3.62 -1.30
C GLU A 283 13.67 -2.28 -1.72
N VAL A 284 14.20 -1.19 -1.17
CA VAL A 284 13.80 0.18 -1.50
C VAL A 284 15.01 0.89 -2.08
N SER A 285 14.87 1.43 -3.28
CA SER A 285 15.92 2.23 -3.93
C SER A 285 15.48 3.67 -4.07
N ILE A 286 16.35 4.60 -3.67
CA ILE A 286 16.17 6.05 -3.78
C ILE A 286 17.29 6.62 -4.62
N SER A 287 16.93 7.38 -5.65
CA SER A 287 17.86 8.05 -6.55
C SER A 287 17.72 9.57 -6.46
N GLU A 288 18.82 10.27 -6.21
CA GLU A 288 18.88 11.75 -6.12
C GLU A 288 19.20 12.40 -7.47
N ALA A 289 19.89 11.66 -8.33
CA ALA A 289 20.27 12.06 -9.68
C ALA A 289 20.40 10.81 -10.57
N ASN A 290 20.42 11.01 -11.90
CA ASN A 290 20.58 9.92 -12.85
C ASN A 290 21.82 9.08 -12.52
N GLN A 291 21.64 7.76 -12.42
CA GLN A 291 22.69 6.78 -12.10
C GLN A 291 23.30 6.88 -10.68
N GLN A 292 22.73 7.69 -9.80
CA GLN A 292 23.12 7.78 -8.39
C GLN A 292 21.94 7.33 -7.54
N PHE A 293 22.09 6.19 -6.87
CA PHE A 293 21.04 5.61 -6.04
C PHE A 293 21.61 4.86 -4.84
N ALA A 294 20.88 4.93 -3.73
CA ALA A 294 21.06 4.07 -2.57
C ALA A 294 19.95 3.02 -2.56
N THR A 295 20.29 1.78 -2.16
CA THR A 295 19.31 0.71 -1.98
C THR A 295 19.42 0.15 -0.58
N TYR A 296 18.31 0.16 0.14
CA TYR A 296 18.16 -0.51 1.42
C TYR A 296 17.41 -1.81 1.23
N GLU A 297 17.98 -2.90 1.75
CA GLU A 297 17.38 -4.23 1.74
C GLU A 297 17.00 -4.63 3.17
N ARG A 298 15.79 -5.18 3.31
CA ARG A 298 15.31 -5.76 4.56
C ARG A 298 14.79 -7.17 4.33
N THR A 299 15.43 -8.12 4.99
CA THR A 299 14.90 -9.48 5.14
C THR A 299 13.76 -9.48 6.14
N ILE A 300 12.65 -10.11 5.75
CA ILE A 300 11.48 -10.34 6.57
C ILE A 300 11.55 -11.80 7.03
N LEU A 301 11.78 -11.98 8.33
CA LEU A 301 11.83 -13.29 8.97
C LEU A 301 10.45 -13.61 9.56
N ALA A 302 10.01 -14.86 9.38
CA ALA A 302 8.79 -15.39 9.97
C ALA A 302 9.02 -15.77 11.44
#